data_AF-A0A954SWT7-F1
#
_entry.id   AF-A0A954SWT7-F1
#
_cell.length_a   1.000
_cell.length_b   1.000
_cell.length_c   1.000
_cell.angle_alpha   90.00
_cell.angle_beta   90.00
_cell.angle_gamma   90.00
#
_symmetry.space_group_name_H-M   'P 1'
#
loop_
_entity.id
_entity.type
_entity.pdbx_description
1 polymer ?
#
loop_
_entity_poly.entity_id
_entity_poly.type
_entity_poly.pdbx_seq_one_letter_code
_entity_poly.pdbx_strand_id
1 'polypeptide(L)'
;MESSPSTSFLVRHEFLLRRLHSLSGLIPVGAYMIVHLLTNSLTMMGTAPFQNAVYQIHALGPALPLVEWGFIFIPILFHAIFGVVIIFTGRSNVAHYGYAANYRYVLQRITGMIALVFIFLHVFHLHGWFHFDAWLESVAKPLGGARFSPYNA
;
A
#
# COMPACT_ATOMS: atom_id res chain seq x y z
N MET A 1 43.28 19.09 -8.65
CA MET A 1 41.92 19.45 -9.08
C MET A 1 41.01 18.37 -8.52
N GLU A 2 40.41 18.65 -7.37
CA GLU A 2 39.62 17.66 -6.61
C GLU A 2 38.23 17.61 -7.24
N SER A 3 37.85 16.46 -7.79
CA SER A 3 36.52 16.27 -8.38
C SER A 3 35.47 16.31 -7.27
N SER A 4 34.67 17.37 -7.20
CA SER A 4 33.53 17.42 -6.29
C SER A 4 32.65 16.17 -6.47
N PRO A 5 32.29 15.45 -5.40
CA PRO A 5 31.51 14.23 -5.52
C PRO A 5 30.15 14.55 -6.17
N SER A 6 29.79 13.78 -7.20
CA SER A 6 28.50 13.92 -7.86
C SER A 6 27.37 13.68 -6.85
N THR A 7 26.53 14.68 -6.64
CA THR A 7 25.36 14.57 -5.75
C THR A 7 24.43 13.48 -6.26
N SER A 8 24.00 12.56 -5.38
CA SER A 8 23.16 11.43 -5.78
C SER A 8 21.80 11.88 -6.33
N PHE A 9 21.18 11.06 -7.18
CA PHE A 9 19.87 11.34 -7.77
C PHE A 9 18.80 11.65 -6.72
N LEU A 10 18.78 10.90 -5.61
CA LEU A 10 17.82 11.05 -4.53
C LEU A 10 17.92 12.41 -3.83
N VAL A 11 19.15 12.91 -3.63
CA VAL A 11 19.38 14.23 -3.02
C VAL A 11 19.01 15.34 -4.00
N ARG A 12 19.38 15.20 -5.28
CA ARG A 12 19.04 16.19 -6.32
C ARG A 12 17.53 16.37 -6.49
N HIS A 13 16.76 15.29 -6.38
CA HIS A 13 15.31 15.29 -6.59
C HIS A 13 14.50 15.13 -5.29
N GLU A 14 15.09 15.40 -4.14
CA GLU A 14 14.47 15.16 -2.82
C GLU A 14 13.10 15.84 -2.71
N PHE A 15 13.00 17.11 -3.11
CA PHE A 15 11.74 17.85 -3.06
C PHE A 15 10.63 17.16 -3.87
N LEU A 16 10.93 16.78 -5.11
CA LEU A 16 9.96 16.10 -5.98
C LEU A 16 9.55 14.75 -5.40
N LEU A 17 10.52 13.93 -4.96
CA LEU A 17 10.25 12.60 -4.40
C LEU A 17 9.39 12.68 -3.13
N ARG A 18 9.65 13.64 -2.24
CA ARG A 18 8.81 13.88 -1.05
C ARG A 18 7.40 14.32 -1.42
N ARG A 19 7.23 15.16 -2.44
CA ARG A 19 5.91 15.58 -2.93
C ARG A 19 5.15 14.43 -3.56
N LEU A 20 5.81 13.63 -4.40
CA LEU A 20 5.22 12.44 -4.99
C LEU A 20 4.81 11.43 -3.91
N HIS A 21 5.61 11.24 -2.86
CA HIS A 21 5.28 10.31 -1.77
C HIS A 21 4.04 10.75 -0.99
N SER A 22 3.93 12.05 -0.71
CA SER A 22 2.72 12.61 -0.10
C SER A 22 1.52 12.51 -1.05
N LEU A 23 1.73 12.77 -2.34
CA LEU A 23 0.69 12.68 -3.35
C LEU A 23 0.16 11.24 -3.51
N SER A 24 1.05 10.24 -3.56
CA SER A 24 0.68 8.83 -3.66
C SER A 24 -0.05 8.34 -2.41
N GLY A 25 0.37 8.79 -1.22
CA GLY A 25 -0.32 8.48 0.02
C GLY A 25 -1.74 9.06 0.09
N LEU A 26 -1.91 10.31 -0.38
CA LEU A 26 -3.19 11.01 -0.29
C LEU A 26 -4.18 10.60 -1.38
N ILE A 27 -3.76 10.66 -2.65
CA ILE A 27 -4.68 10.51 -3.79
C ILE A 27 -4.94 9.04 -4.09
N PRO A 28 -4.00 8.25 -4.64
CA PRO A 28 -4.31 6.87 -5.00
C PRO A 28 -4.54 5.97 -3.78
N VAL A 29 -3.61 5.97 -2.81
CA VAL A 29 -3.74 5.10 -1.62
C VAL A 29 -4.93 5.52 -0.75
N GLY A 30 -5.06 6.81 -0.46
CA GLY A 30 -6.19 7.34 0.32
C GLY A 30 -7.54 7.09 -0.33
N ALA A 31 -7.69 7.37 -1.64
CA ALA A 31 -8.94 7.10 -2.34
C ALA A 31 -9.26 5.60 -2.42
N TYR A 32 -8.26 4.76 -2.69
CA TYR A 32 -8.43 3.31 -2.66
C TYR A 32 -8.92 2.83 -1.29
N MET A 33 -8.37 3.36 -0.19
CA MET A 33 -8.78 2.95 1.15
C MET A 33 -10.22 3.30 1.47
N ILE A 34 -10.75 4.42 0.97
CA ILE A 34 -12.17 4.74 1.11
C ILE A 34 -13.02 3.68 0.42
N VAL A 35 -12.75 3.39 -0.85
CA VAL A 35 -13.51 2.39 -1.61
C VAL A 35 -13.37 1.00 -0.97
N HIS A 36 -12.15 0.60 -0.63
CA HIS A 36 -11.85 -0.68 -0.01
C HIS A 36 -12.62 -0.87 1.31
N LEU A 37 -12.56 0.11 2.22
CA LEU A 37 -13.25 0.00 3.52
C LEU A 37 -14.77 0.06 3.39
N LEU A 38 -15.30 0.87 2.45
CA LEU A 38 -16.74 0.93 2.18
C LEU A 38 -17.25 -0.37 1.56
N THR A 39 -16.53 -0.97 0.62
CA THR A 39 -16.91 -2.27 0.05
C THR A 39 -16.84 -3.35 1.13
N ASN A 40 -15.79 -3.39 1.95
CA ASN A 40 -15.66 -4.38 3.01
C ASN A 40 -16.73 -4.22 4.11
N SER A 41 -17.16 -3.00 4.43
CA SER A 41 -18.20 -2.78 5.44
C SER A 41 -19.57 -3.33 5.01
N LEU A 42 -19.80 -3.56 3.71
CA LEU A 42 -21.02 -4.21 3.22
C LEU A 42 -21.19 -5.64 3.74
N THR A 43 -20.13 -6.29 4.23
CA THR A 43 -20.24 -7.59 4.93
C THR A 43 -21.14 -7.51 6.15
N MET A 44 -21.25 -6.34 6.79
CA MET A 44 -22.18 -6.08 7.90
C MET A 44 -23.64 -6.06 7.45
N MET A 45 -23.91 -5.87 6.15
CA MET A 45 -25.24 -5.86 5.55
C MET A 45 -25.64 -7.23 4.96
N GLY A 46 -24.78 -8.24 5.10
CA GLY A 46 -24.98 -9.59 4.57
C GLY A 46 -24.13 -9.90 3.34
N THR A 47 -24.19 -11.15 2.89
CA THR A 47 -23.36 -11.65 1.78
C THR A 47 -23.75 -11.05 0.43
N ALA A 48 -25.04 -10.88 0.15
CA ALA A 48 -25.50 -10.38 -1.14
C ALA A 48 -25.03 -8.94 -1.47
N PRO A 49 -25.14 -7.93 -0.56
CA PRO A 49 -24.59 -6.60 -0.82
C PRO A 49 -23.07 -6.60 -1.09
N PHE A 50 -22.30 -7.34 -0.28
CA PHE A 50 -20.85 -7.45 -0.46
C PHE A 50 -20.50 -8.11 -1.80
N GLN A 51 -21.09 -9.26 -2.10
CA GLN A 51 -20.86 -10.00 -3.33
C GLN A 51 -21.24 -9.19 -4.57
N ASN A 52 -22.33 -8.42 -4.53
CA ASN A 52 -22.72 -7.53 -5.63
C ASN A 52 -21.67 -6.43 -5.88
N ALA A 53 -21.11 -5.83 -4.83
CA ALA A 53 -20.03 -4.84 -4.96
C ALA A 53 -18.74 -5.47 -5.52
N VAL A 54 -18.38 -6.68 -5.05
CA VAL A 54 -17.24 -7.44 -5.60
C VAL A 54 -17.45 -7.72 -7.08
N TYR A 55 -18.66 -8.11 -7.50
CA TYR A 55 -18.97 -8.32 -8.92
C TYR A 55 -18.84 -7.06 -9.76
N GLN A 56 -19.31 -5.92 -9.27
CA GLN A 56 -19.19 -4.65 -9.98
C GLN A 56 -17.72 -4.27 -10.22
N ILE A 57 -16.84 -4.51 -9.24
CA ILE A 57 -15.40 -4.28 -9.39
C ILE A 57 -14.81 -5.23 -10.45
N HIS A 58 -15.15 -6.52 -10.38
CA HIS A 58 -14.62 -7.54 -11.28
C HIS A 58 -15.22 -7.50 -12.70
N ALA A 59 -16.32 -6.77 -12.91
CA ALA A 59 -16.92 -6.56 -14.22
C ALA A 59 -16.00 -5.82 -15.20
N LEU A 60 -14.93 -5.16 -14.71
CA LEU A 60 -13.87 -4.58 -15.52
C LEU A 60 -13.08 -5.64 -16.33
N GLY A 61 -13.15 -6.92 -15.93
CA GLY A 61 -12.56 -8.03 -16.67
C GLY A 61 -11.06 -7.83 -16.92
N PRO A 62 -10.58 -7.98 -18.18
CA PRO A 62 -9.15 -7.82 -18.51
C PRO A 62 -8.54 -6.45 -18.20
N ALA A 63 -9.36 -5.41 -18.02
CA ALA A 63 -8.88 -4.09 -17.63
C ALA A 63 -8.56 -3.98 -16.13
N LEU A 64 -9.11 -4.87 -15.29
CA LEU A 64 -8.95 -4.80 -13.84
C LEU A 64 -7.47 -4.80 -13.41
N PRO A 65 -6.59 -5.70 -13.89
CA PRO A 65 -5.18 -5.67 -13.49
C PRO A 65 -4.47 -4.36 -13.86
N LEU A 66 -4.84 -3.72 -14.97
CA LEU A 66 -4.26 -2.42 -15.37
C LEU A 66 -4.66 -1.32 -14.38
N VAL A 67 -5.92 -1.31 -13.96
CA VAL A 67 -6.43 -0.37 -12.96
C VAL A 67 -5.77 -0.62 -11.60
N GLU A 68 -5.66 -1.88 -11.19
CA GLU A 68 -5.02 -2.26 -9.93
C GLU A 68 -3.54 -1.86 -9.89
N TRP A 69 -2.78 -2.15 -10.93
CA TRP A 69 -1.38 -1.75 -10.98
C TRP A 69 -1.20 -0.24 -11.06
N GLY A 70 -1.97 0.44 -11.92
CA GLY A 70 -1.87 1.88 -12.13
C GLY A 70 -2.25 2.72 -10.91
N PHE A 71 -3.32 2.34 -10.20
CA PHE A 71 -3.90 3.15 -9.14
C PHE A 71 -3.71 2.59 -7.72
N ILE A 72 -3.33 1.31 -7.57
CA ILE A 72 -3.18 0.68 -6.25
C ILE A 72 -1.73 0.21 -6.03
N PHE A 73 -1.26 -0.79 -6.78
CA PHE A 73 0.02 -1.45 -6.49
C PHE A 73 1.25 -0.54 -6.73
N ILE A 74 1.35 0.15 -7.87
CA ILE A 74 2.50 1.03 -8.12
C ILE A 74 2.54 2.19 -7.11
N PRO A 75 1.42 2.92 -6.87
CA PRO A 75 1.45 4.02 -5.91
C PRO A 75 1.73 3.58 -4.47
N ILE A 76 1.17 2.45 -4.03
CA ILE A 76 1.40 1.96 -2.66
C ILE A 76 2.82 1.42 -2.48
N LEU A 77 3.40 0.76 -3.49
CA LEU A 77 4.80 0.32 -3.47
C LEU A 77 5.74 1.52 -3.35
N PHE A 78 5.54 2.55 -4.19
CA PHE A 78 6.33 3.76 -4.10
C PHE A 78 6.16 4.47 -2.75
N HIS A 79 4.92 4.59 -2.26
CA HIS A 79 4.63 5.18 -0.95
C HIS A 79 5.34 4.42 0.18
N ALA A 80 5.21 3.09 0.21
CA ALA A 80 5.82 2.24 1.22
C ALA A 80 7.36 2.30 1.21
N ILE A 81 7.98 2.09 0.04
CA ILE A 81 9.44 2.04 -0.10
C ILE A 81 10.05 3.41 0.27
N PHE A 82 9.52 4.50 -0.27
CA PHE A 82 10.05 5.83 0.04
C PHE A 82 9.68 6.26 1.47
N GLY A 83 8.54 5.82 2.00
CA GLY A 83 8.16 6.02 3.40
C GLY A 83 9.17 5.40 4.37
N VAL A 84 9.65 4.18 4.08
CA VAL A 84 10.73 3.52 4.83
C VAL A 84 12.01 4.34 4.80
N VAL A 85 12.40 4.89 3.64
CA VAL A 85 13.56 5.81 3.53
C VAL A 85 13.36 7.05 4.41
N ILE A 86 12.17 7.66 4.41
CA ILE A 86 11.86 8.83 5.26
C ILE A 86 11.92 8.46 6.75
N ILE A 87 11.50 7.24 7.13
CA ILE A 87 11.55 6.78 8.52
C ILE A 87 13.00 6.63 8.98
N PHE A 88 13.85 5.96 8.20
CA PHE A 88 15.26 5.74 8.56
C PHE A 88 16.11 7.02 8.55
N THR A 89 15.73 8.01 7.74
CA THR A 89 16.42 9.31 7.69
C THR A 89 15.84 10.36 8.64
N GLY A 90 14.69 10.06 9.26
CA GLY A 90 13.97 10.97 10.16
C GLY A 90 14.54 11.02 11.58
N ARG A 91 14.28 12.12 12.29
CA ARG A 91 14.57 12.28 13.72
C ARG A 91 13.29 12.60 14.47
N SER A 92 13.13 12.01 15.65
CA SER A 92 12.06 12.33 16.60
C SER A 92 12.64 13.01 17.83
N ASN A 93 11.91 13.97 18.38
CA ASN A 93 12.24 14.66 19.63
C ASN A 93 11.10 14.54 20.67
N VAL A 94 10.18 13.58 20.50
CA VAL A 94 9.00 13.41 21.37
C VAL A 94 9.38 13.19 22.85
N ALA A 95 10.55 12.59 23.12
CA ALA A 95 11.07 12.38 24.46
C ALA A 95 11.40 13.68 25.21
N HIS A 96 11.72 14.77 24.49
CA HIS A 96 12.05 16.07 25.08
C HIS A 96 10.90 17.07 24.93
N TYR A 97 10.08 16.92 23.89
CA TYR A 97 8.97 17.81 23.56
C TYR A 97 7.69 17.00 23.32
N GLY A 98 6.87 16.91 24.37
CA GLY A 98 5.62 16.14 24.39
C GLY A 98 4.43 16.80 23.68
N TYR A 99 4.64 17.62 22.65
CA TYR A 99 3.54 18.27 21.94
C TYR A 99 2.74 17.26 21.11
N ALA A 100 1.44 17.50 20.96
CA ALA A 100 0.56 16.64 20.16
C ALA A 100 1.06 16.41 18.73
N ALA A 101 1.67 17.43 18.10
CA ALA A 101 2.27 17.31 16.77
C ALA A 101 3.44 16.30 16.73
N ASN A 102 4.26 16.27 17.78
CA ASN A 102 5.41 15.37 17.89
C ASN A 102 4.95 13.93 18.09
N TYR A 103 3.90 13.73 18.89
CA TYR A 103 3.23 12.42 19.01
C TYR A 103 2.65 11.96 17.67
N ARG A 104 1.89 12.81 16.96
CA ARG A 104 1.35 12.44 15.64
C ARG A 104 2.45 12.05 14.65
N TYR A 105 3.57 12.79 14.64
CA TYR A 105 4.73 12.47 13.81
C TYR A 105 5.27 11.07 14.09
N VAL A 106 5.44 10.70 15.36
CA VAL A 106 5.95 9.37 15.74
C VAL A 106 4.92 8.29 15.46
N LEU A 107 3.66 8.51 15.86
CA LEU A 107 2.58 7.54 15.67
C LEU A 107 2.36 7.22 14.19
N GLN A 108 2.39 8.22 13.30
CA GLN A 108 2.27 8.00 11.85
C GLN A 108 3.35 7.05 11.31
N ARG A 109 4.56 7.09 11.86
CA ARG A 109 5.66 6.20 11.45
C ARG A 109 5.50 4.81 12.00
N ILE A 110 5.14 4.70 13.27
CA ILE A 110 4.89 3.41 13.92
C ILE A 110 3.74 2.70 13.20
N THR A 111 2.60 3.38 13.01
CA THR A 111 1.46 2.80 12.31
C THR A 111 1.77 2.53 10.85
N GLY A 112 2.59 3.36 10.19
CA GLY A 112 3.08 3.09 8.84
C GLY A 112 3.87 1.78 8.73
N MET A 113 4.76 1.49 9.68
CA MET A 113 5.51 0.22 9.71
C MET A 113 4.62 -0.98 10.03
N ILE A 114 3.66 -0.82 10.94
CA ILE A 114 2.66 -1.87 11.24
C ILE A 114 1.82 -2.15 9.99
N ALA A 115 1.33 -1.10 9.32
CA ALA A 115 0.58 -1.20 8.09
C ALA A 115 1.38 -1.86 6.98
N LEU A 116 2.68 -1.58 6.85
CA LEU A 116 3.55 -2.22 5.87
C LEU A 116 3.56 -3.75 6.03
N VAL A 117 3.78 -4.24 7.26
CA VAL A 117 3.77 -5.68 7.56
C VAL A 117 2.38 -6.27 7.33
N PHE A 118 1.33 -5.60 7.80
CA PHE A 118 -0.04 -6.04 7.61
C PHE A 118 -0.39 -6.15 6.12
N ILE A 119 -0.12 -5.12 5.31
CA ILE A 119 -0.42 -5.10 3.87
C ILE A 119 0.34 -6.20 3.14
N PHE A 120 1.62 -6.40 3.48
CA PHE A 120 2.42 -7.48 2.89
C PHE A 120 1.75 -8.85 3.09
N LEU A 121 1.35 -9.15 4.32
CA LEU A 121 0.66 -10.41 4.66
C LEU A 121 -0.76 -10.47 4.11
N HIS A 122 -1.50 -9.37 4.15
CA HIS A 122 -2.86 -9.24 3.65
C HIS A 122 -2.95 -9.52 2.14
N VAL A 123 -2.07 -8.89 1.35
CA VAL A 123 -1.98 -9.10 -0.09
C VAL A 123 -1.51 -10.53 -0.39
N PHE A 124 -0.58 -11.10 0.40
CA PHE A 124 -0.22 -12.51 0.25
C PHE A 124 -1.41 -13.44 0.48
N HIS A 125 -2.09 -13.27 1.61
CA HIS A 125 -3.18 -14.14 2.03
C HIS A 125 -4.34 -14.12 1.04
N LEU A 126 -4.76 -12.92 0.59
CA LEU A 126 -5.93 -12.78 -0.28
C LEU A 126 -5.58 -12.95 -1.76
N HIS A 127 -4.51 -12.30 -2.24
CA HIS A 127 -4.20 -12.18 -3.65
C HIS A 127 -2.99 -13.03 -4.09
N GLY A 128 -2.17 -13.51 -3.15
CA GLY A 128 -1.02 -14.37 -3.48
C GLY A 128 0.14 -13.66 -4.18
N TRP A 129 0.16 -12.32 -4.25
CA TRP A 129 1.16 -11.50 -4.98
C TRP A 129 1.15 -11.65 -6.50
N PHE A 130 1.74 -12.72 -7.03
CA PHE A 130 1.93 -12.90 -8.47
C PHE A 130 0.93 -13.91 -9.01
N HIS A 131 0.38 -13.61 -10.19
CA HIS A 131 -0.72 -14.39 -10.78
C HIS A 131 -0.30 -15.35 -11.91
N PHE A 132 0.97 -15.70 -12.00
CA PHE A 132 1.40 -16.74 -12.94
C PHE A 132 1.32 -18.12 -12.28
N ASP A 133 0.89 -19.12 -13.04
CA ASP A 133 0.52 -20.45 -12.54
C ASP A 133 1.61 -21.10 -11.68
N ALA A 134 2.88 -21.03 -12.11
CA ALA A 134 3.99 -21.62 -11.38
C ALA A 134 4.10 -21.07 -9.94
N TRP A 135 3.86 -19.77 -9.72
CA TRP A 135 3.89 -19.17 -8.39
C TRP A 135 2.65 -19.50 -7.58
N LEU A 136 1.47 -19.41 -8.19
CA LEU A 136 0.22 -19.68 -7.50
C LEU A 136 0.16 -21.11 -6.98
N GLU A 137 0.50 -22.09 -7.83
CA GLU A 137 0.43 -23.51 -7.47
C GLU A 137 1.59 -23.97 -6.58
N SER A 138 2.81 -23.47 -6.82
CA SER A 138 4.00 -23.97 -6.11
C SER A 138 4.33 -23.21 -4.83
N VAL A 139 3.83 -21.98 -4.68
CA VAL A 139 4.21 -21.08 -3.57
C VAL A 139 2.99 -20.53 -2.85
N ALA A 140 2.12 -19.78 -3.54
CA ALA A 140 1.05 -19.04 -2.87
C ALA A 140 0.05 -19.98 -2.19
N LYS A 141 -0.57 -20.90 -2.94
CA LYS A 141 -1.60 -21.81 -2.41
C LYS A 141 -1.06 -22.77 -1.33
N PRO A 142 0.11 -23.44 -1.49
CA PRO A 142 0.65 -24.31 -0.45
C PRO A 142 0.95 -23.60 0.87
N LEU A 143 1.31 -22.32 0.82
CA LEU A 143 1.55 -21.48 1.99
C LEU A 143 0.28 -20.77 2.51
N GLY A 144 -0.89 -21.11 1.97
CA GLY A 144 -2.18 -20.56 2.40
C GLY A 144 -2.51 -19.17 1.84
N GLY A 145 -1.80 -18.69 0.83
CA GLY A 145 -2.11 -17.48 0.06
C GLY A 145 -3.13 -17.70 -1.06
N ALA A 146 -3.42 -16.63 -1.80
CA ALA A 146 -4.38 -16.63 -2.91
C ALA A 146 -5.77 -17.18 -2.54
N ARG A 147 -6.29 -16.78 -1.37
CA ARG A 147 -7.54 -17.30 -0.80
C ARG A 147 -8.81 -16.60 -1.29
N PHE A 148 -8.68 -15.43 -1.91
CA PHE A 148 -9.84 -14.66 -2.36
C PHE A 148 -10.40 -15.22 -3.68
N SER A 149 -11.71 -15.44 -3.72
CA SER A 149 -12.44 -15.89 -4.91
C SER A 149 -13.53 -14.87 -5.24
N PRO A 150 -13.40 -14.08 -6.33
CA PRO A 150 -14.37 -13.03 -6.65
C PRO A 150 -15.79 -13.52 -6.88
N TYR A 151 -15.95 -14.75 -7.35
CA TYR A 151 -17.24 -15.36 -7.69
C TYR A 151 -17.85 -16.20 -6.57
N ASN A 152 -17.23 -16.16 -5.38
CA ASN A 152 -17.71 -16.79 -4.16
C ASN A 152 -17.04 -16.10 -2.95
N ALA A 153 -17.21 -14.79 -2.86
CA ALA A 153 -16.55 -13.90 -1.91
C ALA A 153 -17.30 -13.82 -0.57
#